data_AF-A0A4Y8LAP4-F1
#
_entry.id   AF-A0A4Y8LAP4-F1
#
_cell.length_a   1.000
_cell.length_b   1.000
_cell.length_c   1.000
_cell.angle_alpha   90.00
_cell.angle_beta   90.00
_cell.angle_gamma   90.00
#
_symmetry.space_group_name_H-M   'P 1'
#
loop_
_entity.id
_entity.type
_entity.pdbx_description
1 polymer ?
#
loop_
_entity_poly.entity_id
_entity_poly.type
_entity_poly.pdbx_seq_one_letter_code
_entity_poly.pdbx_strand_id
1 'polypeptide(L)'
;MYTSKNSYYWIYFIIICSLLLYAGYFLGEEFHLWSSYVGITAGVLVLLIIIIPLTAYLADKLMKFTADKDLHEKRMFKFSLAFMMVLPVALVAGTIYNEYREKNLTNVLDYSPEHVEVMLLDSEVSSVQWEVSHAKAAKELFDFLKQYDVKKMRMTEWDTDVSEESRFVFTIYTKNDIIGASVYENRLILYNEGEYYSVTNGPVDIEWMADYRDRYK
;
A
#
# COMPACT_ATOMS: atom_id res chain seq x y z
N MET A 1 -6.81 29.99 28.94
CA MET A 1 -6.31 29.91 27.55
C MET A 1 -4.84 29.54 27.62
N TYR A 2 -4.42 28.39 27.06
CA TYR A 2 -3.03 27.92 27.10
C TYR A 2 -2.11 28.89 26.34
N THR A 3 -1.60 29.92 27.01
CA THR A 3 -0.62 30.88 26.47
C THR A 3 0.76 30.69 27.09
N SER A 4 1.10 29.48 27.55
CA SER A 4 2.48 29.19 27.89
C SER A 4 3.26 29.02 26.59
N LYS A 5 4.42 29.69 26.47
CA LYS A 5 5.33 29.57 25.32
C LYS A 5 5.64 28.11 24.95
N ASN A 6 5.59 27.22 25.94
CA ASN A 6 5.78 25.77 25.79
C ASN A 6 4.70 25.08 24.94
N SER A 7 3.49 25.65 24.82
CA SER A 7 2.41 25.03 24.03
C SER A 7 2.72 25.02 22.53
N TYR A 8 3.29 26.09 21.98
CA TYR A 8 3.64 26.17 20.56
C TYR A 8 4.79 25.23 20.18
N TYR A 9 5.77 25.04 21.08
CA TYR A 9 6.82 24.05 20.88
C TYR A 9 6.23 22.66 20.61
N TRP A 10 5.32 22.19 21.47
CA TRP A 10 4.73 20.86 21.32
C TRP A 10 3.88 20.74 20.06
N ILE A 11 3.15 21.78 19.67
CA ILE A 11 2.38 21.77 18.41
C ILE A 11 3.33 21.61 17.21
N TYR A 12 4.40 22.39 17.13
CA TYR A 12 5.38 22.24 16.06
C TYR A 12 6.07 20.89 16.08
N PHE A 13 6.46 20.43 17.28
CA PHE A 13 7.11 19.14 17.45
C PHE A 13 6.22 18.01 16.91
N ILE A 14 4.94 17.95 17.31
CA ILE A 14 4.01 16.92 16.88
C ILE A 14 3.84 16.96 15.36
N ILE A 15 3.57 18.13 14.78
CA ILE A 15 3.32 18.26 13.33
C ILE A 15 4.55 17.84 12.52
N ILE A 16 5.73 18.36 12.86
CA ILE A 16 6.97 18.05 12.14
C ILE A 16 7.32 16.58 12.32
N CYS A 17 7.16 16.03 13.53
CA CYS A 17 7.34 14.61 13.77
C CYS A 17 6.41 13.78 12.88
N SER A 18 5.12 14.11 12.84
CA SER A 18 4.14 13.41 12.01
C SER A 18 4.48 13.47 10.52
N LEU A 19 4.91 14.63 10.01
CA LEU A 19 5.31 14.77 8.61
C LEU A 19 6.59 13.98 8.28
N LEU A 20 7.60 14.02 9.17
CA LEU A 20 8.83 13.25 8.99
C LEU A 20 8.60 11.75 9.11
N LEU A 21 7.73 11.32 10.04
CA LEU A 21 7.31 9.93 10.17
C LEU A 21 6.54 9.46 8.93
N TYR A 22 5.63 10.28 8.43
CA TYR A 22 4.90 10.00 7.19
C TYR A 22 5.87 9.87 6.00
N ALA A 23 6.80 10.80 5.83
CA ALA A 23 7.82 10.70 4.77
C ALA A 23 8.73 9.47 4.95
N GLY A 24 9.12 9.17 6.19
CA GLY A 24 9.93 8.00 6.53
C GLY A 24 9.20 6.68 6.24
N TYR A 25 7.88 6.62 6.45
CA TYR A 25 7.05 5.46 6.10
C TYR A 25 7.14 5.15 4.61
N PHE A 26 6.88 6.15 3.74
CA PHE A 26 6.93 5.99 2.28
C PHE A 26 8.32 5.59 1.78
N LEU A 27 9.37 6.21 2.31
CA LEU A 27 10.73 5.80 1.99
C LEU A 27 11.00 4.35 2.44
N GLY A 28 10.49 3.96 3.60
CA GLY A 28 10.64 2.60 4.10
C GLY A 28 9.93 1.56 3.25
N GLU A 29 8.74 1.87 2.71
CA GLU A 29 8.04 0.99 1.76
C GLU A 29 8.79 0.87 0.43
N GLU A 30 9.20 1.99 -0.17
CA GLU A 30 9.93 2.00 -1.45
C GLU A 30 11.22 1.16 -1.40
N PHE A 31 11.90 1.12 -0.25
CA PHE A 31 13.12 0.33 -0.04
C PHE A 31 12.88 -1.03 0.63
N HIS A 32 11.61 -1.47 0.77
CA HIS A 32 11.20 -2.71 1.43
C HIS A 32 11.80 -2.91 2.84
N LEU A 33 12.13 -1.83 3.56
CA LEU A 33 12.82 -1.89 4.85
C LEU A 33 11.96 -2.56 5.93
N TRP A 34 10.64 -2.51 5.78
CA TRP A 34 9.69 -3.09 6.75
C TRP A 34 9.61 -4.62 6.69
N SER A 35 10.05 -5.23 5.59
CA SER A 35 9.99 -6.68 5.38
C SER A 35 11.01 -7.46 6.22
N SER A 36 12.03 -6.79 6.75
CA SER A 36 13.14 -7.44 7.47
C SER A 36 13.30 -6.91 8.89
N TYR A 37 13.65 -7.79 9.82
CA TYR A 37 13.97 -7.42 11.20
C TYR A 37 15.10 -6.37 11.28
N VAL A 38 16.09 -6.48 10.38
CA VAL A 38 17.21 -5.54 10.28
C VAL A 38 16.71 -4.16 9.87
N GLY A 39 15.85 -4.07 8.86
CA GLY A 39 15.28 -2.80 8.40
C GLY A 39 14.39 -2.14 9.46
N ILE A 40 13.57 -2.91 10.18
CA ILE A 40 12.79 -2.41 11.33
C ILE A 40 13.72 -1.83 12.40
N THR A 41 14.78 -2.56 12.77
CA THR A 41 15.74 -2.12 13.79
C THR A 41 16.46 -0.84 13.36
N ALA A 42 16.90 -0.78 12.10
CA ALA A 42 17.52 0.42 11.53
C ALA A 42 16.54 1.62 11.52
N GLY A 43 15.27 1.39 11.16
CA GLY A 43 14.21 2.40 11.19
C GLY A 43 14.01 3.00 12.58
N VAL A 44 13.98 2.17 13.62
CA VAL A 44 13.88 2.63 15.02
C VAL A 44 15.11 3.45 15.42
N LEU A 45 16.32 3.03 15.03
CA LEU A 45 17.54 3.80 15.29
C LEU A 45 17.53 5.16 14.60
N VAL A 46 17.11 5.21 13.32
CA VAL A 46 16.94 6.47 12.58
C VAL A 46 15.92 7.38 13.26
N LEU A 47 14.80 6.82 13.73
CA LEU A 47 13.79 7.56 14.47
C LEU A 47 14.37 8.22 15.74
N LEU A 48 15.07 7.44 16.56
CA LEU A 48 15.58 7.91 17.85
C LEU A 48 16.78 8.86 17.72
N ILE A 49 17.70 8.59 16.79
CA ILE A 49 18.97 9.32 16.68
C ILE A 49 18.85 10.53 15.75
N ILE A 50 17.99 10.46 14.73
CA ILE A 50 17.91 11.48 13.68
C ILE A 50 16.57 12.23 13.77
N ILE A 51 15.44 11.53 13.63
CA ILE A 51 14.14 12.18 13.46
C ILE A 51 13.74 12.95 14.73
N ILE A 52 13.81 12.34 15.91
CA ILE A 52 13.40 13.00 17.17
C ILE A 52 14.27 14.23 17.47
N PRO A 53 15.62 14.17 17.46
CA PRO A 53 16.46 15.34 17.72
C PRO A 53 16.29 16.45 16.67
N LEU A 54 16.18 16.08 15.39
CA LEU A 54 15.93 17.04 14.32
C LEU A 54 14.59 17.74 14.50
N THR A 55 13.55 16.99 14.85
CA THR A 55 12.21 17.54 15.12
C THR A 55 12.23 18.49 16.31
N ALA A 56 12.89 18.12 17.42
CA ALA A 56 13.05 18.96 18.59
C ALA A 56 13.77 20.28 18.25
N TYR A 57 14.85 20.20 17.48
CA TYR A 57 15.59 21.37 17.01
C TYR A 57 14.72 22.29 16.14
N LEU A 58 14.01 21.74 15.15
CA LEU A 58 13.15 22.52 14.26
C LEU A 58 11.98 23.17 15.02
N ALA A 59 11.37 22.44 15.95
CA ALA A 59 10.29 22.94 16.79
C ALA A 59 10.74 24.11 17.68
N ASP A 60 11.92 24.03 18.30
CA ASP A 60 12.51 25.13 19.08
C ASP A 60 12.78 26.35 18.19
N LYS A 61 13.37 26.15 17.00
CA LYS A 61 13.65 27.24 16.05
C LYS A 61 12.38 27.92 15.56
N LEU A 62 11.36 27.17 15.19
CA LEU A 62 10.08 27.73 14.75
C LEU A 62 9.34 28.44 15.88
N MET A 63 9.36 27.89 17.10
CA MET A 63 8.80 28.56 18.27
C MET A 63 9.48 29.91 18.52
N LYS A 64 10.82 29.94 18.57
CA LYS A 64 11.58 31.18 18.75
C LYS A 64 11.28 32.19 17.65
N PHE A 65 11.31 31.77 16.40
CA PHE A 65 10.97 32.63 15.27
C PHE A 65 9.55 33.22 15.37
N THR A 66 8.58 32.40 15.79
CA THR A 66 7.18 32.83 15.95
C THR A 66 7.05 33.87 17.05
N ALA A 67 7.76 33.67 18.17
CA ALA A 67 7.77 34.60 19.29
C ALA A 67 8.50 35.91 18.95
N ASP A 68 9.67 35.83 18.32
CA ASP A 68 10.50 37.00 17.96
C ASP A 68 9.80 37.92 16.95
N LYS A 69 8.95 37.36 16.10
CA LYS A 69 8.19 38.09 15.07
C LYS A 69 6.76 38.43 15.49
N ASP A 70 6.40 38.12 16.74
CA ASP A 70 5.07 38.30 17.31
C ASP A 70 3.95 37.82 16.37
N LEU A 71 4.13 36.64 15.79
CA LEU A 71 3.21 36.11 14.79
C LEU A 71 1.91 35.60 15.41
N HIS A 72 1.91 35.30 16.72
CA HIS A 72 0.78 34.67 17.41
C HIS A 72 -0.53 35.47 17.31
N GLU A 73 -0.43 36.80 17.26
CA GLU A 73 -1.59 37.68 17.14
C GLU A 73 -2.10 37.80 15.70
N LYS A 74 -1.26 37.50 14.71
CA LYS A 74 -1.59 37.65 13.30
C LYS A 74 -2.57 36.57 12.86
N ARG A 75 -3.66 36.99 12.21
CA ARG A 75 -4.67 36.08 11.65
C ARG A 75 -4.07 35.05 10.69
N MET A 76 -3.11 35.46 9.86
CA MET A 76 -2.43 34.58 8.91
C MET A 76 -1.68 33.43 9.59
N PHE A 77 -1.08 33.69 10.76
CA PHE A 77 -0.37 32.66 11.52
C PHE A 77 -1.31 31.59 12.08
N LYS A 78 -2.48 32.02 12.60
CA LYS A 78 -3.50 31.08 13.07
C LYS A 78 -3.99 30.18 11.93
N PHE A 79 -4.15 30.74 10.73
CA PHE A 79 -4.51 29.97 9.53
C PHE A 79 -3.41 28.98 9.14
N SER A 80 -2.14 29.40 9.08
CA SER A 80 -1.04 28.48 8.75
C SER A 80 -0.89 27.36 9.77
N LEU A 81 -1.09 27.66 11.06
CA LEU A 81 -1.05 26.66 12.12
C LEU A 81 -2.19 25.64 11.99
N ALA A 82 -3.40 26.10 11.69
CA ALA A 82 -4.54 25.22 11.42
C ALA A 82 -4.28 24.32 10.20
N PHE A 83 -3.76 24.89 9.10
CA PHE A 83 -3.41 24.13 7.90
C PHE A 83 -2.36 23.06 8.20
N MET A 84 -1.31 23.41 8.95
CA MET A 84 -0.27 22.46 9.38
C MET A 84 -0.80 21.33 10.25
N MET A 85 -1.87 21.54 11.05
CA MET A 85 -2.53 20.47 11.81
C MET A 85 -3.40 19.57 10.93
N VAL A 86 -4.10 20.14 9.95
CA VAL A 86 -4.98 19.39 9.04
C VAL A 86 -4.19 18.55 8.04
N LEU A 87 -3.02 19.03 7.61
CA LEU A 87 -2.24 18.39 6.54
C LEU A 87 -1.87 16.93 6.85
N PRO A 88 -1.28 16.56 8.01
CA PRO A 88 -0.97 15.16 8.30
C PRO A 88 -2.21 14.26 8.34
N VAL A 89 -3.32 14.78 8.89
CA VAL A 89 -4.59 14.04 8.94
C VAL A 89 -5.14 13.80 7.54
N ALA A 90 -5.08 14.81 6.67
CA ALA A 90 -5.52 14.70 5.28
C ALA A 90 -4.65 13.72 4.48
N LEU A 91 -3.34 13.71 4.72
CA LEU A 91 -2.41 12.76 4.09
C LEU A 91 -2.74 11.31 4.48
N VAL A 92 -2.85 11.02 5.78
CA VAL A 92 -3.22 9.68 6.29
C VAL A 92 -4.62 9.26 5.85
N ALA A 93 -5.59 10.19 5.87
CA ALA A 93 -6.93 9.90 5.37
C ALA A 93 -6.91 9.58 3.87
N GLY A 94 -6.09 10.30 3.10
CA GLY A 94 -5.89 10.06 1.67
C GLY A 94 -5.28 8.70 1.37
N THR A 95 -4.29 8.25 2.16
CA THR A 95 -3.69 6.92 1.98
C THR A 95 -4.69 5.82 2.30
N ILE A 96 -5.37 5.91 3.45
CA ILE A 96 -6.41 4.93 3.84
C ILE A 96 -7.54 4.90 2.80
N TYR A 97 -8.00 6.06 2.33
CA TYR A 97 -9.02 6.13 1.29
C TYR A 97 -8.54 5.47 0.00
N ASN A 98 -7.31 5.76 -0.44
CA ASN A 98 -6.75 5.16 -1.64
C ASN A 98 -6.56 3.65 -1.48
N GLU A 99 -6.28 3.15 -0.29
CA GLU A 99 -6.10 1.72 -0.02
C GLU A 99 -7.43 0.95 -0.08
N TYR A 100 -8.49 1.48 0.54
CA TYR A 100 -9.78 0.79 0.68
C TYR A 100 -10.83 1.16 -0.37
N ARG A 101 -10.53 2.06 -1.30
CA ARG A 101 -11.43 2.33 -2.43
C ARG A 101 -11.40 1.16 -3.41
N GLU A 102 -12.47 1.07 -4.18
CA GLU A 102 -12.54 0.16 -5.32
C GLU A 102 -11.50 0.54 -6.38
N LYS A 103 -10.81 -0.48 -6.89
CA LYS A 103 -9.77 -0.37 -7.91
C LYS A 103 -9.91 -1.51 -8.88
N ASN A 104 -9.48 -1.28 -10.11
CA ASN A 104 -9.34 -2.36 -11.08
C ASN A 104 -8.32 -3.41 -10.61
N LEU A 105 -8.62 -4.69 -10.83
CA LEU A 105 -7.76 -5.80 -10.40
C LEU A 105 -6.34 -5.70 -10.97
N THR A 106 -6.18 -5.26 -12.22
CA THR A 106 -4.82 -5.13 -12.79
C THR A 106 -4.01 -4.01 -12.13
N ASN A 107 -4.67 -2.98 -11.59
CA ASN A 107 -3.98 -1.92 -10.83
C ASN A 107 -3.55 -2.41 -9.44
N VAL A 108 -4.21 -3.45 -8.91
CA VAL A 108 -3.87 -4.08 -7.63
C VAL A 108 -2.74 -5.10 -7.81
N LEU A 109 -2.72 -5.81 -8.94
CA LEU A 109 -1.61 -6.70 -9.29
C LEU A 109 -0.35 -5.96 -9.76
N ASP A 110 -0.49 -4.71 -10.20
CA ASP A 110 0.60 -3.81 -10.63
C ASP A 110 1.62 -4.40 -11.61
N TYR A 111 1.18 -5.26 -12.55
CA TYR A 111 2.03 -5.74 -13.63
C TYR A 111 1.67 -5.16 -14.99
N SER A 112 2.69 -5.03 -15.84
CA SER A 112 2.52 -4.79 -17.27
C SER A 112 2.76 -6.09 -18.04
N PRO A 113 1.84 -6.51 -18.93
CA PRO A 113 2.00 -7.74 -19.71
C PRO A 113 3.24 -7.72 -20.61
N GLU A 114 3.75 -6.55 -20.97
CA GLU A 114 4.96 -6.37 -21.78
C GLU A 114 6.26 -6.69 -21.03
N HIS A 115 6.21 -6.68 -19.69
CA HIS A 115 7.36 -6.93 -18.82
C HIS A 115 7.32 -8.30 -18.14
N VAL A 116 6.37 -9.16 -18.53
CA VAL A 116 6.27 -10.53 -18.01
C VAL A 116 7.34 -11.39 -18.68
N GLU A 117 8.21 -11.97 -17.87
CA GLU A 117 9.25 -12.90 -18.32
C GLU A 117 8.70 -14.33 -18.33
N VAL A 118 8.04 -14.71 -17.24
CA VAL A 118 7.50 -16.05 -17.02
C VAL A 118 6.18 -15.95 -16.26
N MET A 119 5.20 -16.76 -16.64
CA MET A 119 3.98 -16.98 -15.87
C MET A 119 3.87 -18.46 -15.50
N LEU A 120 3.70 -18.74 -14.21
CA LEU A 120 3.38 -20.07 -13.71
C LEU A 120 1.88 -20.13 -13.42
N LEU A 121 1.22 -21.13 -13.99
CA LEU A 121 -0.18 -21.43 -13.72
C LEU A 121 -0.24 -22.72 -12.90
N ASP A 122 -0.91 -22.67 -11.75
CA ASP A 122 -1.14 -23.81 -10.87
C ASP A 122 -2.65 -24.13 -10.82
N SER A 123 -2.94 -25.42 -10.85
CA SER A 123 -4.29 -25.98 -10.82
C SER A 123 -4.38 -26.91 -9.62
N GLU A 124 -5.39 -26.72 -8.77
CA GLU A 124 -5.64 -27.63 -7.63
C GLU A 124 -5.76 -29.11 -8.03
N VAL A 125 -6.07 -29.37 -9.30
CA VAL A 125 -6.29 -30.72 -9.84
C VAL A 125 -4.98 -31.41 -10.27
N SER A 126 -3.88 -30.69 -10.44
CA SER A 126 -2.60 -31.30 -10.85
C SER A 126 -1.40 -30.52 -10.31
N SER A 127 -0.49 -31.18 -9.61
CA SER A 127 0.79 -30.63 -9.11
C SER A 127 1.80 -30.26 -10.23
N VAL A 128 1.32 -30.00 -11.43
CA VAL A 128 2.12 -29.66 -12.60
C VAL A 128 2.01 -28.16 -12.81
N GLN A 129 3.10 -27.46 -12.51
CA GLN A 129 3.27 -26.06 -12.84
C GLN A 129 3.59 -25.93 -14.33
N TRP A 130 2.84 -25.09 -15.03
CA TRP A 130 3.05 -24.82 -16.46
C TRP A 130 3.72 -23.46 -16.62
N GLU A 131 4.82 -23.44 -17.37
CA GLU A 131 5.55 -22.21 -17.69
C GLU A 131 5.04 -21.63 -19.01
N VAL A 132 4.44 -20.45 -18.95
CA VAL A 132 3.98 -19.73 -20.13
C VAL A 132 4.85 -18.48 -20.33
N SER A 133 5.73 -18.51 -21.33
CA SER A 133 6.65 -17.40 -21.67
C SER A 133 6.15 -16.54 -22.84
N HIS A 134 4.85 -16.57 -23.13
CA HIS A 134 4.26 -15.86 -24.26
C HIS A 134 3.67 -14.52 -23.82
N ALA A 135 4.19 -13.40 -24.32
CA ALA A 135 3.62 -12.06 -24.11
C ALA A 135 2.12 -11.98 -24.47
N LYS A 136 1.68 -12.80 -25.43
CA LYS A 136 0.27 -12.94 -25.81
C LYS A 136 -0.58 -13.49 -24.65
N ALA A 137 -0.10 -14.53 -23.96
CA ALA A 137 -0.80 -15.14 -22.84
C ALA A 137 -0.91 -14.15 -21.66
N ALA A 138 0.21 -13.49 -21.32
CA ALA A 138 0.24 -12.45 -20.31
C ALA A 138 -0.76 -11.32 -20.60
N LYS A 139 -0.84 -10.88 -21.85
CA LYS A 139 -1.81 -9.87 -22.30
C LYS A 139 -3.26 -10.37 -22.23
N GLU A 140 -3.53 -11.61 -22.65
CA GLU A 140 -4.88 -12.18 -22.61
C GLU A 140 -5.39 -12.31 -21.15
N LEU A 141 -4.54 -12.77 -20.23
CA LEU A 141 -4.87 -12.77 -18.80
C LEU A 141 -5.08 -11.35 -18.27
N PHE A 142 -4.21 -10.40 -18.65
CA PHE A 142 -4.36 -9.00 -18.24
C PHE A 142 -5.69 -8.40 -18.71
N ASP A 143 -6.04 -8.59 -19.98
CA ASP A 143 -7.28 -8.09 -20.58
C ASP A 143 -8.53 -8.74 -19.97
N PHE A 144 -8.43 -10.01 -19.53
CA PHE A 144 -9.47 -10.66 -18.74
C PHE A 144 -9.61 -10.06 -17.34
N LEU A 145 -8.52 -10.01 -16.57
CA LEU A 145 -8.53 -9.52 -15.19
C LEU A 145 -8.93 -8.03 -15.11
N LYS A 146 -8.62 -7.25 -16.14
CA LYS A 146 -8.99 -5.84 -16.26
C LYS A 146 -10.50 -5.60 -16.24
N GLN A 147 -11.32 -6.62 -16.44
CA GLN A 147 -12.77 -6.48 -16.38
C GLN A 147 -13.29 -6.44 -14.94
N TYR A 148 -12.47 -6.83 -13.96
CA TYR A 148 -12.87 -6.95 -12.58
C TYR A 148 -12.37 -5.78 -11.73
N ASP A 149 -13.26 -5.30 -10.88
CA ASP A 149 -12.98 -4.29 -9.88
C ASP A 149 -13.02 -4.92 -8.50
N VAL A 150 -12.05 -4.58 -7.68
CA VAL A 150 -11.79 -5.19 -6.40
C VAL A 150 -11.64 -4.15 -5.31
N LYS A 151 -11.93 -4.58 -4.08
CA LYS A 151 -11.81 -3.75 -2.88
C LYS A 151 -11.10 -4.52 -1.78
N LYS A 152 -10.09 -3.89 -1.18
CA LYS A 152 -9.31 -4.48 -0.08
C LYS A 152 -10.22 -4.82 1.10
N MET A 153 -10.07 -6.04 1.60
CA MET A 153 -10.78 -6.58 2.76
C MET A 153 -9.92 -6.43 4.00
N ARG A 154 -10.58 -6.26 5.15
CA ARG A 154 -9.92 -6.45 6.44
C ARG A 154 -9.69 -7.93 6.69
N MET A 155 -8.65 -8.26 7.45
CA MET A 155 -8.39 -9.64 7.85
C MET A 155 -9.57 -10.30 8.58
N THR A 156 -10.38 -9.52 9.30
CA THR A 156 -11.60 -10.01 9.99
C THR A 156 -12.76 -10.31 9.05
N GLU A 157 -12.72 -9.80 7.81
CA GLU A 157 -13.74 -10.04 6.78
C GLU A 157 -13.40 -11.25 5.92
N TRP A 158 -12.16 -11.75 6.00
CA TRP A 158 -11.71 -12.93 5.26
C TRP A 158 -12.11 -14.22 5.98
N ASP A 159 -12.88 -15.07 5.31
CA ASP A 159 -13.10 -16.45 5.77
C ASP A 159 -11.94 -17.33 5.33
N THR A 160 -11.21 -17.91 6.28
CA THR A 160 -10.08 -18.80 5.98
C THR A 160 -10.51 -20.14 5.40
N ASP A 161 -11.77 -20.55 5.59
CA ASP A 161 -12.29 -21.75 4.94
C ASP A 161 -12.65 -21.44 3.49
N VAL A 162 -11.82 -21.95 2.59
CA VAL A 162 -11.94 -21.84 1.13
C VAL A 162 -11.99 -23.23 0.48
N SER A 163 -12.14 -24.28 1.28
CA SER A 163 -11.93 -25.67 0.83
C SER A 163 -12.91 -26.15 -0.23
N GLU A 164 -14.10 -25.54 -0.28
CA GLU A 164 -15.16 -25.84 -1.25
C GLU A 164 -15.21 -24.83 -2.42
N GLU A 165 -14.33 -23.82 -2.44
CA GLU A 165 -14.32 -22.80 -3.49
C GLU A 165 -13.33 -23.18 -4.60
N SER A 166 -13.81 -23.14 -5.85
CA SER A 166 -12.93 -23.27 -7.01
C SER A 166 -12.03 -22.05 -7.11
N ARG A 167 -10.72 -22.28 -7.26
CA ARG A 167 -9.75 -21.20 -7.43
C ARG A 167 -8.80 -21.43 -8.59
N PHE A 168 -8.22 -20.32 -9.02
CA PHE A 168 -7.14 -20.29 -9.96
C PHE A 168 -5.92 -19.63 -9.34
N VAL A 169 -4.76 -20.28 -9.47
CA VAL A 169 -3.52 -19.80 -8.86
C VAL A 169 -2.54 -19.45 -9.98
N PHE A 170 -1.96 -18.26 -9.90
CA PHE A 170 -0.89 -17.89 -10.81
C PHE A 170 0.24 -17.16 -10.10
N THR A 171 1.43 -17.28 -10.67
CA THR A 171 2.61 -16.49 -10.28
C THR A 171 3.20 -15.87 -11.53
N ILE A 172 3.32 -14.55 -11.56
CA ILE A 172 3.90 -13.78 -12.64
C ILE A 172 5.30 -13.34 -12.22
N TYR A 173 6.31 -13.71 -12.98
CA TYR A 173 7.68 -13.21 -12.82
C TYR A 173 7.89 -12.07 -13.81
N THR A 174 8.23 -10.92 -13.27
CA THR A 174 8.72 -9.76 -14.03
C THR A 174 10.18 -9.52 -13.67
N LYS A 175 10.84 -8.64 -14.42
CA LYS A 175 12.26 -8.32 -14.21
C LYS A 175 12.61 -7.89 -12.77
N ASN A 176 11.68 -7.21 -12.08
CA ASN A 176 11.93 -6.59 -10.78
C ASN A 176 11.01 -7.12 -9.67
N ASP A 177 10.00 -7.92 -10.01
CA ASP A 177 8.97 -8.31 -9.06
C ASP A 177 8.36 -9.68 -9.42
N ILE A 178 7.81 -10.35 -8.41
CA ILE A 178 7.11 -11.62 -8.53
C ILE A 178 5.69 -11.36 -8.02
N ILE A 179 4.64 -11.71 -8.74
CA ILE A 179 3.27 -11.48 -8.28
C ILE A 179 2.56 -12.82 -8.21
N GLY A 180 2.31 -13.29 -6.98
CA GLY A 180 1.53 -14.49 -6.73
C GLY A 180 0.10 -14.16 -6.29
N ALA A 181 -0.89 -14.80 -6.92
CA ALA A 181 -2.29 -14.64 -6.53
C ALA A 181 -3.08 -15.95 -6.55
N SER A 182 -4.03 -16.08 -5.63
CA SER A 182 -5.17 -17.01 -5.73
C SER A 182 -6.43 -16.23 -6.00
N VAL A 183 -7.10 -16.52 -7.12
CA VAL A 183 -8.35 -15.90 -7.53
C VAL A 183 -9.49 -16.91 -7.39
N TYR A 184 -10.49 -16.54 -6.61
CA TYR A 184 -11.77 -17.23 -6.44
C TYR A 184 -12.86 -16.44 -7.17
N GLU A 185 -14.09 -16.95 -7.20
CA GLU A 185 -15.21 -16.25 -7.83
C GLU A 185 -15.41 -14.84 -7.25
N ASN A 186 -15.47 -14.70 -5.92
CA ASN A 186 -15.88 -13.43 -5.30
C ASN A 186 -14.75 -12.75 -4.53
N ARG A 187 -13.55 -13.32 -4.54
CA ARG A 187 -12.43 -12.88 -3.69
C ARG A 187 -11.09 -13.32 -4.25
N LEU A 188 -10.02 -12.70 -3.81
CA LEU A 188 -8.66 -13.11 -4.14
C LEU A 188 -7.68 -12.80 -3.00
N ILE A 189 -6.56 -13.51 -3.01
CA ILE A 189 -5.43 -13.32 -2.10
C ILE A 189 -4.21 -12.96 -2.94
N LEU A 190 -3.50 -11.90 -2.57
CA LEU A 190 -2.15 -11.61 -3.06
C LEU A 190 -1.11 -12.12 -2.07
N TYR A 191 -0.26 -13.03 -2.51
CA TYR A 191 0.70 -13.70 -1.62
C TYR A 191 1.85 -12.79 -1.18
N ASN A 192 2.29 -11.89 -2.05
CA ASN A 192 3.41 -11.00 -1.80
C ASN A 192 3.17 -10.05 -0.63
N GLU A 193 1.95 -9.53 -0.55
CA GLU A 193 1.58 -8.53 0.45
C GLU A 193 0.73 -9.13 1.59
N GLY A 194 0.29 -10.39 1.43
CA GLY A 194 -0.64 -11.02 2.38
C GLY A 194 -2.00 -10.32 2.41
N GLU A 195 -2.38 -9.72 1.29
CA GLU A 195 -3.57 -8.87 1.18
C GLU A 195 -4.76 -9.62 0.60
N TYR A 196 -5.94 -9.31 1.13
CA TYR A 196 -7.20 -9.93 0.77
C TYR A 196 -8.07 -8.90 0.05
N TYR A 197 -8.71 -9.33 -1.05
CA TYR A 197 -9.60 -8.47 -1.81
C TYR A 197 -10.91 -9.18 -2.11
N SER A 198 -11.99 -8.39 -2.11
CA SER A 198 -13.31 -8.79 -2.58
C SER A 198 -13.52 -8.30 -4.00
N VAL A 199 -14.14 -9.11 -4.86
CA VAL A 199 -14.55 -8.69 -6.21
C VAL A 199 -15.90 -8.01 -6.10
N THR A 200 -16.03 -6.83 -6.70
CA THR A 200 -17.15 -5.90 -6.44
C THR A 200 -18.12 -5.75 -7.59
N ASN A 201 -17.69 -6.07 -8.82
CA ASN A 201 -18.46 -5.86 -10.04
C ASN A 201 -18.97 -7.17 -10.69
N GLY A 202 -18.89 -8.31 -9.97
CA GLY A 202 -19.42 -9.61 -10.38
C GLY A 202 -18.47 -10.77 -10.07
N PRO A 203 -18.93 -12.03 -10.09
CA PRO A 203 -18.05 -13.17 -9.89
C PRO A 203 -17.05 -13.31 -11.05
N VAL A 204 -15.82 -13.70 -10.74
CA VAL A 204 -14.80 -14.07 -11.72
C VAL A 204 -15.24 -15.34 -12.45
N ASP A 205 -15.09 -15.34 -13.76
CA ASP A 205 -15.38 -16.50 -14.61
C ASP A 205 -14.27 -17.55 -14.47
N ILE A 206 -14.44 -18.47 -13.53
CA ILE A 206 -13.47 -19.54 -13.25
C ILE A 206 -13.42 -20.55 -14.41
N GLU A 207 -14.50 -20.74 -15.16
CA GLU A 207 -14.51 -21.60 -16.35
C GLU A 207 -13.60 -21.02 -17.44
N TRP A 208 -13.66 -19.70 -17.67
CA TRP A 208 -12.74 -19.02 -18.60
C TRP A 208 -11.28 -19.24 -18.20
N MET A 209 -10.97 -19.22 -16.90
CA MET A 209 -9.62 -19.45 -16.39
C MET A 209 -9.15 -20.89 -16.61
N ALA A 210 -10.06 -21.86 -16.47
CA ALA A 210 -9.79 -23.26 -16.81
C ALA A 210 -9.51 -23.43 -18.32
N ASP A 211 -10.33 -22.81 -19.17
CA ASP A 211 -10.13 -22.82 -20.62
C ASP A 211 -8.83 -22.11 -21.03
N TYR A 212 -8.50 -20.99 -20.38
CA TYR A 212 -7.26 -20.24 -20.60
C TYR A 212 -6.04 -21.11 -20.30
N ARG A 213 -6.03 -21.82 -19.17
CA ARG A 213 -4.99 -22.78 -18.84
C ARG A 213 -4.87 -23.85 -19.92
N ASP A 214 -5.99 -24.44 -20.33
CA ASP A 214 -5.98 -25.54 -21.31
C ASP A 214 -5.51 -25.08 -22.70
N ARG A 215 -5.68 -23.80 -23.06
CA ARG A 215 -5.12 -23.19 -24.29
C ARG A 215 -3.60 -23.02 -24.29
N TYR A 216 -3.01 -22.79 -23.12
CA TYR A 216 -1.58 -22.46 -22.97
C TYR A 216 -0.76 -23.54 -22.26
N LYS A 217 -1.36 -24.71 -22.03
CA LYS A 217 -0.72 -25.95 -21.62
C LYS A 217 0.16 -26.54 -22.73
#